data_AF-A0A7K4NDI4-F1
#
_entry.id   AF-A0A7K4NDI4-F1
#
_cell.length_a   1.000
_cell.length_b   1.000
_cell.length_c   1.000
_cell.angle_alpha   90.00
_cell.angle_beta   90.00
_cell.angle_gamma   90.00
#
_symmetry.space_group_name_H-M   'P 1'
#
loop_
_entity.id
_entity.type
_entity.pdbx_description
1 polymer ?
#
loop_
_entity_poly.entity_id
_entity_poly.type
_entity_poly.pdbx_seq_one_letter_code
_entity_poly.pdbx_strand_id
1 'polypeptide(L)' 'MKVYQIPVGPMQNFSYIVEDESTHEAIVIDPSWDLEKLTEIITEQNLNPKYIVNTHWHDDHT' A
#
# COMPACT_ATOMS: atom_id res chain seq x y z
N MET A 1 -2.42 -11.98 -9.63
CA MET A 1 -2.57 -10.59 -9.14
C MET A 1 -3.33 -10.64 -7.83
N LYS A 2 -2.72 -10.13 -6.76
CA LYS A 2 -3.32 -10.07 -5.43
C LYS A 2 -3.39 -8.62 -4.96
N VAL A 3 -4.48 -8.27 -4.27
CA VAL A 3 -4.71 -6.91 -3.77
C VAL A 3 -4.89 -6.95 -2.27
N TYR A 4 -4.08 -6.17 -1.57
CA TYR A 4 -4.20 -5.91 -0.15
C TYR A 4 -4.79 -4.51 0.01
N GLN A 5 -5.97 -4.42 0.61
CA GLN A 5 -6.61 -3.15 0.96
C GLN A 5 -6.46 -2.93 2.46
N ILE A 6 -5.87 -1.80 2.85
CA ILE A 6 -5.59 -1.47 4.24
C ILE A 6 -6.35 -0.20 4.61
N PRO A 7 -7.33 -0.27 5.54
CA PRO A 7 -7.95 0.94 6.08
C PRO A 7 -6.91 1.71 6.91
N VAL A 8 -6.82 3.01 6.67
CA VAL A 8 -5.80 3.87 7.26
C VAL A 8 -6.39 5.17 7.77
N GLY A 9 -5.85 5.64 8.88
CA GLY A 9 -6.21 6.92 9.48
C GLY A 9 -7.69 7.03 9.90
N PRO A 10 -8.12 8.22 10.36
CA PRO A 10 -9.47 8.42 10.86
C PRO A 10 -10.49 8.77 9.77
N MET A 11 -10.05 9.06 8.54
CA MET A 11 -10.89 9.64 7.48
C MET A 11 -11.47 8.60 6.51
N GLN A 12 -11.54 7.33 6.93
CA GLN A 12 -12.05 6.21 6.12
C GLN A 12 -11.29 6.03 4.79
N ASN A 13 -10.00 6.35 4.80
CA ASN A 13 -9.12 6.18 3.65
C ASN A 13 -8.58 4.75 3.57
N PHE A 14 -8.07 4.40 2.39
CA PHE A 14 -7.42 3.12 2.14
C PHE A 14 -6.10 3.33 1.42
N SER A 15 -5.07 2.64 1.90
CA SER A 15 -3.88 2.35 1.11
C SER A 15 -4.00 0.97 0.50
N TYR A 16 -3.32 0.76 -0.63
CA TYR A 16 -3.35 -0.53 -1.32
C TYR A 16 -1.94 -1.01 -1.64
N ILE A 17 -1.78 -2.33 -1.63
CA ILE A 17 -0.64 -3.01 -2.22
C ILE A 17 -1.19 -3.93 -3.30
N VAL A 18 -0.73 -3.76 -4.54
CA VAL A 18 -1.08 -4.64 -5.65
C VAL A 18 0.16 -5.42 -6.03
N GLU A 19 0.06 -6.74 -5.91
CA GLU A 19 1.12 -7.70 -6.14
C GLU A 19 0.92 -8.45 -7.46
N ASP A 20 2.01 -8.59 -8.21
CA ASP A 20 2.17 -9.66 -9.20
C ASP A 20 2.68 -10.94 -8.52
N GLU A 21 1.77 -11.90 -8.28
CA GLU A 21 2.06 -13.16 -7.59
C GLU A 21 3.13 -14.04 -8.28
N SER A 22 3.46 -13.78 -9.55
CA SER A 22 4.49 -14.54 -10.26
C SER A 22 5.91 -14.09 -9.96
N THR A 23 6.08 -12.81 -9.62
CA THR A 23 7.38 -12.15 -9.39
C THR A 23 7.52 -11.63 -7.96
N HIS A 24 6.42 -11.56 -7.21
CA HIS A 24 6.28 -10.84 -5.95
C HIS A 24 6.58 -9.34 -6.06
N GLU A 25 6.66 -8.78 -7.27
CA GLU A 25 6.76 -7.33 -7.44
C GLU A 25 5.44 -6.66 -7.08
N ALA A 26 5.52 -5.49 -6.45
CA ALA A 26 4.34 -4.79 -5.98
C ALA A 26 4.38 -3.29 -6.26
N ILE A 27 3.20 -2.70 -6.40
CA ILE A 27 2.98 -1.26 -6.33
C ILE A 27 2.20 -0.91 -5.07
N VAL A 28 2.63 0.14 -4.39
CA VAL A 28 1.91 0.73 -3.26
C VAL A 28 1.15 1.95 -3.75
N ILE A 29 -0.15 2.02 -3.43
CA ILE A 29 -1.05 3.07 -3.90
C ILE A 29 -1.59 3.82 -2.68
N ASP A 30 -1.50 5.15 -2.72
CA ASP A 30 -1.94 6.08 -1.67
C ASP A 30 -1.46 5.67 -0.26
N PRO A 31 -0.16 5.39 -0.04
CA PRO A 31 0.35 5.08 1.30
C PRO A 31 0.15 6.30 2.21
N SER A 32 -0.55 6.10 3.31
CA SER A 32 -0.91 7.19 4.21
C SER A 32 -1.28 6.65 5.56
N TRP A 33 -0.86 7.33 6.63
CA TRP A 33 -0.97 6.85 8.02
C TRP A 33 -0.52 5.38 8.21
N ASP A 34 -0.50 4.89 9.45
CA ASP A 34 -0.33 3.46 9.78
C ASP A 34 0.70 2.67 8.92
N LEU A 35 1.82 3.30 8.53
CA LEU A 35 2.75 2.75 7.54
C LEU A 35 3.36 1.45 8.03
N GLU A 36 3.42 1.25 9.34
CA GLU A 36 3.81 0.00 9.98
C GLU A 36 2.99 -1.18 9.44
N LYS A 37 1.66 -1.06 9.30
CA LYS A 37 0.80 -2.13 8.76
C LYS A 37 1.17 -2.49 7.33
N LEU A 38 1.47 -1.49 6.50
CA LEU A 38 1.91 -1.72 5.12
C LEU A 38 3.26 -2.45 5.12
N THR A 39 4.22 -2.00 5.93
CA THR A 39 5.55 -2.61 5.99
C THR A 39 5.53 -4.02 6.57
N GLU A 40 4.62 -4.32 7.50
CA GLU A 40 4.38 -5.67 8.01
C GLU A 40 3.88 -6.59 6.90
N ILE A 41 2.85 -6.18 6.13
CA ILE A 41 2.35 -6.97 4.99
C ILE A 41 3.45 -7.20 3.96
N ILE A 42 4.22 -6.16 3.60
CA ILE A 42 5.32 -6.28 2.64
C ILE A 42 6.36 -7.30 3.13
N THR A 43 6.69 -7.28 4.42
CA THR A 43 7.69 -8.17 5.02
C THR A 43 7.18 -9.60 5.13
N GLU A 44 5.99 -9.80 5.71
CA GLU A 44 5.40 -11.12 5.94
C GLU A 44 5.09 -11.87 4.65
N GLN A 45 4.71 -11.13 3.60
CA GLN A 45 4.38 -11.69 2.29
C GLN A 45 5.59 -11.72 1.34
N ASN A 46 6.77 -11.28 1.80
CA ASN A 46 8.02 -11.21 1.04
C ASN A 46 7.86 -10.48 -0.31
N LEU A 47 7.15 -9.35 -0.29
CA LEU A 47 6.89 -8.53 -1.47
C LEU A 47 8.11 -7.69 -1.83
N ASN A 48 8.19 -7.32 -3.10
CA ASN A 48 9.25 -6.49 -3.68
C ASN A 48 8.64 -5.21 -4.27
N PRO A 49 8.34 -4.19 -3.44
CA PRO A 49 7.76 -2.95 -3.92
C PRO A 49 8.68 -2.26 -4.94
N LYS A 50 8.16 -1.98 -6.13
CA LYS A 50 8.87 -1.28 -7.22
C LYS A 50 8.41 0.15 -7.41
N TYR A 51 7.16 0.42 -7.05
CA TYR A 51 6.51 1.69 -7.31
C TYR A 51 5.69 2.13 -6.11
N ILE A 52 5.64 3.44 -5.92
CA ILE A 52 4.71 4.12 -5.04
C ILE A 52 3.99 5.16 -5.89
N VAL A 53 2.67 5.21 -5.80
CA VAL A 53 1.87 6.18 -6.55
C VAL A 53 0.79 6.77 -5.66
N ASN A 54 0.61 8.07 -5.76
CA ASN A 54 -0.59 8.72 -5.25
C ASN A 54 -1.56 8.92 -6.43
N THR A 55 -2.83 8.61 -6.20
CA THR A 55 -3.88 8.78 -7.21
C THR A 55 -4.10 10.26 -7.54
N HIS A 56 -3.89 11.14 -6.55
CA HIS A 56 -3.99 12.59 -6.67
C HIS A 56 -3.18 13.27 -5.55
N TRP A 57 -3.21 14.61 -5.49
CA TRP A 57 -2.74 15.33 -4.32
C TRP A 57 -3.78 15.22 -3.20
N HIS A 58 -3.33 14.81 -2.02
CA HIS A 58 -4.18 14.62 -0.84
C HIS A 58 -4.05 15.84 0.08
N ASP A 59 -5.19 16.43 0.47
CA ASP A 59 -5.26 17.57 1.37
C ASP A 59 -5.39 17.17 2.85
N ASP A 60 -5.66 15.90 3.08
CA ASP A 60 -5.97 15.30 4.37
C ASP A 60 -4.81 14.49 4.98
N HIS A 61 -3.77 14.17 4.19
CA HIS A 61 -2.56 13.48 4.66
C HIS A 61 -1.27 13.79 3.90
N THR A 62 -0.18 13.21 4.40
CA THR A 62 1.18 13.27 3.84
C THR A 62 1.76 11.87 3.74
#